data_AF-F7ZLR7-F1
#
_entry.id   AF-F7ZLR7-F1
#
_cell.length_a   1.000
_cell.length_b   1.000
_cell.length_c   1.000
_cell.angle_alpha   90.00
_cell.angle_beta   90.00
_cell.angle_gamma   90.00
#
_symmetry.space_group_name_H-M   'P 1'
#
loop_
_entity.id
_entity.type
_entity.pdbx_description
1 polymer ?
#
loop_
_entity_poly.entity_id
_entity_poly.type
_entity_poly.pdbx_seq_one_letter_code
_entity_poly.pdbx_strand_id
1 'polypeptide(L)'
;MIEGNRQHIWTGRVVFAPPSLFLLLAVTLLVVVSWAAQAVFDNLALPFGLFVLTSAIALRGMVMHYSHRSLGMGNGVTLIRAALVAVLAGAVVAAQPATWAVFALACTAFALDGLDGWLARRSGLTSAFGARFDMEIDALLGAVLALILLTDGHVGPEILFLGFTRYAFVVASLFLPKLRAALPDSLRRKTICVIQIAALIALICPLTPLWLMAPLSWGAAGLLLWSFASDTRWLLGRP
;
A
#
# COMPACT_ATOMS: atom_id res chain seq x y z
N MET A 1 9.72 59.56 25.66
CA MET A 1 11.03 58.97 25.33
C MET A 1 10.80 57.47 25.24
N ILE A 2 10.73 56.97 24.00
CA ILE A 2 10.94 55.59 23.51
C ILE A 2 10.51 54.42 24.41
N GLU A 3 9.44 53.71 24.03
CA GLU A 3 9.37 52.27 24.34
C GLU A 3 8.60 51.47 23.27
N GLY A 4 9.37 50.81 22.41
CA GLY A 4 9.11 49.40 22.07
C GLY A 4 8.02 49.06 21.07
N ASN A 5 8.11 49.59 19.83
CA ASN A 5 7.46 48.99 18.66
C ASN A 5 8.02 47.57 18.45
N ARG A 6 7.37 46.54 19.01
CA ARG A 6 7.69 45.13 18.74
C ARG A 6 7.29 44.81 17.30
N GLN A 7 8.30 44.90 16.44
CA GLN A 7 8.32 44.35 15.10
C GLN A 7 7.83 42.90 15.13
N HIS A 8 6.58 42.67 14.72
CA HIS A 8 6.10 41.37 14.30
C HIS A 8 6.86 40.99 13.03
N ILE A 9 7.99 40.31 13.19
CA ILE A 9 8.74 39.72 12.08
C ILE A 9 7.89 38.57 11.53
N TRP A 10 7.03 38.89 10.56
CA TRP A 10 6.44 37.92 9.66
C TRP A 10 7.56 37.28 8.85
N THR A 11 8.12 36.19 9.37
CA THR A 11 8.94 35.30 8.55
C THR A 11 8.02 34.70 7.49
N GLY A 12 8.00 35.31 6.31
CA GLY A 12 7.21 34.93 5.15
C GLY A 12 7.63 33.59 4.54
N ARG A 13 7.70 32.53 5.33
CA ARG A 13 7.74 31.17 4.81
C ARG A 13 6.35 30.86 4.29
N VAL A 14 6.23 30.68 2.97
CA VAL A 14 5.05 30.07 2.36
C VAL A 14 4.92 28.67 2.94
N VAL A 15 4.09 28.50 3.97
CA VAL A 15 3.79 27.19 4.54
C VAL A 15 2.66 26.60 3.71
N PHE A 16 3.01 25.76 2.75
CA PHE A 16 2.03 25.01 1.98
C PHE A 16 1.24 24.08 2.91
N ALA A 17 -0.08 24.04 2.73
CA ALA A 17 -0.94 23.11 3.46
C ALA A 17 -0.59 21.66 3.06
N PRO A 18 -0.68 20.67 3.99
CA PRO A 18 -0.34 19.28 3.68
C PRO A 18 -1.03 18.71 2.43
N PRO A 19 -2.34 18.97 2.17
CA PRO A 19 -2.99 18.49 0.95
C PRO A 19 -2.39 19.06 -0.34
N SER A 20 -1.93 20.31 -0.33
CA SER A 20 -1.30 20.93 -1.51
C SER A 20 0.07 20.34 -1.81
N LEU A 21 0.88 20.06 -0.77
CA LEU A 21 2.15 19.35 -0.92
C LEU A 21 1.94 17.90 -1.38
N PHE A 22 0.92 17.22 -0.85
CA PHE A 22 0.55 15.88 -1.27
C PHE A 22 0.14 15.87 -2.75
N LEU A 23 -0.71 16.81 -3.17
CA LEU A 23 -1.13 16.93 -4.56
C LEU A 23 0.04 17.22 -5.50
N LEU A 24 0.94 18.14 -5.12
CA LEU A 24 2.13 18.45 -5.92
C LEU A 24 3.02 17.21 -6.09
N LEU A 25 3.24 16.46 -5.01
CA LEU A 25 3.99 15.21 -5.04
C LEU A 25 3.28 14.16 -5.90
N ALA A 26 1.96 14.04 -5.78
CA ALA A 26 1.16 13.12 -6.59
C ALA A 26 1.23 13.46 -8.08
N VAL A 27 1.08 14.73 -8.47
CA VAL A 27 1.21 15.14 -9.88
C VAL A 27 2.62 14.87 -10.41
N THR A 28 3.65 15.15 -9.60
CA THR A 28 5.04 14.85 -9.99
C THR A 28 5.26 13.35 -10.20
N LEU A 29 4.78 12.53 -9.27
CA LEU A 29 4.87 11.08 -9.36
C LEU A 29 4.03 10.53 -10.51
N LEU A 30 2.90 11.15 -10.86
CA LEU A 30 2.07 10.71 -11.99
C LEU A 30 2.86 10.76 -13.31
N VAL A 31 3.69 11.78 -13.51
CA VAL A 31 4.57 11.87 -14.69
C VAL A 31 5.58 10.72 -14.68
N VAL A 32 6.18 10.43 -13.52
CA VAL A 32 7.16 9.32 -13.36
C VAL A 32 6.49 7.97 -13.60
N VAL A 33 5.31 7.72 -13.01
CA VAL A 33 4.51 6.51 -13.22
C VAL A 33 4.20 6.33 -14.69
N SER A 34 3.76 7.40 -15.36
CA SER A 34 3.39 7.36 -16.77
C SER A 34 4.56 6.99 -17.66
N TRP A 35 5.71 7.64 -17.45
CA TRP A 35 6.93 7.36 -18.18
C TRP A 35 7.46 5.95 -17.92
N ALA A 36 7.55 5.53 -16.65
CA ALA A 36 8.06 4.22 -16.28
C ALA A 36 7.15 3.08 -16.76
N ALA A 37 5.83 3.24 -16.65
CA ALA A 37 4.85 2.26 -17.12
C ALA A 37 4.95 2.04 -18.63
N GLN A 38 5.07 3.11 -19.42
CA GLN A 38 5.28 3.01 -20.85
C GLN A 38 6.63 2.35 -21.18
N ALA A 39 7.71 2.76 -20.51
CA ALA A 39 9.05 2.27 -20.80
C ALA A 39 9.26 0.79 -20.43
N VAL A 40 8.61 0.31 -19.35
CA VAL A 40 8.83 -1.04 -18.82
C VAL A 40 7.80 -2.04 -19.34
N PHE A 41 6.54 -1.65 -19.48
CA PHE A 41 5.42 -2.57 -19.77
C PHE A 41 4.64 -2.24 -21.04
N ASP A 42 5.02 -1.16 -21.76
CA ASP A 42 4.30 -0.65 -22.94
C ASP A 42 2.80 -0.41 -22.70
N ASN A 43 2.42 -0.19 -21.43
CA ASN A 43 1.04 0.01 -21.01
C ASN A 43 0.93 1.16 -20.01
N LEU A 44 0.34 2.26 -20.46
CA LEU A 44 0.11 3.43 -19.63
C LEU A 44 -1.23 3.39 -18.88
N ALA A 45 -2.28 2.84 -19.50
CA ALA A 45 -3.66 3.07 -19.08
C ALA A 45 -3.94 2.56 -17.66
N LEU A 46 -3.53 1.33 -17.35
CA LEU A 46 -3.80 0.71 -16.06
C LEU A 46 -2.98 1.35 -14.92
N PRO A 47 -1.63 1.52 -15.05
CA PRO A 47 -0.83 2.25 -14.06
C PRO A 47 -1.30 3.68 -13.81
N PHE A 48 -1.59 4.43 -14.88
CA PHE A 48 -2.06 5.81 -14.79
C PHE A 48 -3.39 5.88 -14.02
N GLY A 49 -4.38 5.10 -14.45
CA GLY A 49 -5.71 5.10 -13.83
C GLY A 49 -5.66 4.68 -12.37
N LEU A 50 -4.87 3.64 -12.05
CA LEU A 50 -4.72 3.15 -10.69
C LEU A 50 -4.06 4.20 -9.78
N PHE A 51 -3.00 4.86 -10.26
CA PHE A 51 -2.31 5.89 -9.47
C PHE A 51 -3.18 7.14 -9.25
N VAL A 52 -3.92 7.59 -10.27
CA VAL A 52 -4.87 8.70 -10.14
C VAL A 52 -5.96 8.35 -9.13
N LEU A 53 -6.56 7.17 -9.23
CA LEU A 53 -7.63 6.74 -8.34
C LEU A 53 -7.16 6.66 -6.87
N THR A 54 -6.04 5.99 -6.63
CA THR A 54 -5.47 5.82 -5.28
C THR A 54 -5.06 7.16 -4.68
N SER A 55 -4.39 8.02 -5.46
CA SER A 55 -3.99 9.37 -5.02
C SER A 55 -5.19 10.27 -4.74
N ALA A 56 -6.25 10.19 -5.55
CA ALA A 56 -7.47 10.97 -5.33
C ALA A 56 -8.21 10.55 -4.05
N ILE A 57 -8.33 9.24 -3.81
CA ILE A 57 -8.91 8.70 -2.57
C ILE A 57 -8.08 9.12 -1.35
N ALA A 58 -6.75 9.01 -1.44
CA ALA A 58 -5.84 9.40 -0.37
C ALA A 58 -5.91 10.91 -0.08
N LEU A 59 -5.91 11.76 -1.12
CA LEU A 59 -6.04 13.21 -0.99
C LEU A 59 -7.37 13.59 -0.34
N ARG A 60 -8.48 12.99 -0.76
CA ARG A 60 -9.78 13.18 -0.12
C ARG A 60 -9.76 12.78 1.35
N GLY A 61 -9.16 11.62 1.66
CA GLY A 61 -8.99 11.16 3.04
C GLY A 61 -8.16 12.13 3.89
N MET A 62 -7.09 12.68 3.30
CA MET A 62 -6.21 13.65 3.95
C MET A 62 -6.95 14.97 4.23
N VAL A 63 -7.66 15.53 3.26
CA VAL A 63 -8.46 16.76 3.44
C VAL A 63 -9.48 16.61 4.56
N MET A 64 -10.07 15.43 4.70
CA MET A 64 -11.15 15.19 5.67
C MET A 64 -10.67 14.82 7.09
N HIS A 65 -9.53 14.13 7.22
CA HIS A 65 -9.16 13.48 8.50
C HIS A 65 -7.71 13.71 8.96
N TYR A 66 -6.88 14.42 8.19
CA TYR A 66 -5.48 14.63 8.56
C TYR A 66 -5.33 15.80 9.54
N SER A 67 -4.76 15.50 10.71
CA SER A 67 -4.71 16.43 11.85
C SER A 67 -3.45 17.30 11.93
N HIS A 68 -2.41 17.03 11.13
CA HIS A 68 -1.12 17.70 11.25
C HIS A 68 -1.00 18.89 10.29
N ARG A 69 -0.22 19.90 10.69
CA ARG A 69 0.03 21.12 9.91
C ARG A 69 1.07 20.95 8.81
N SER A 70 1.85 19.86 8.84
CA SER A 70 2.85 19.50 7.83
C SER A 70 2.57 18.12 7.25
N LEU A 71 2.97 17.92 5.99
CA LEU A 71 2.95 16.60 5.38
C LEU A 71 4.02 15.72 6.05
N GLY A 72 3.61 14.65 6.71
CA GLY A 72 4.53 13.70 7.32
C GLY A 72 5.34 12.95 6.27
N MET A 73 6.64 12.76 6.53
CA MET A 73 7.53 12.04 5.62
C MET A 73 7.03 10.62 5.33
N GLY A 74 6.38 9.97 6.31
CA GLY A 74 5.73 8.67 6.13
C GLY A 74 4.70 8.69 4.99
N ASN A 75 3.76 9.65 4.99
CA ASN A 75 2.75 9.76 3.93
C ASN A 75 3.38 10.01 2.54
N GLY A 76 4.50 10.73 2.48
CA GLY A 76 5.25 10.93 1.23
C GLY A 76 5.85 9.62 0.70
N VAL A 77 6.46 8.82 1.59
CA VAL A 77 7.00 7.50 1.24
C VAL A 77 5.89 6.53 0.86
N THR A 78 4.76 6.52 1.58
CA THR A 78 3.58 5.71 1.21
C THR A 78 3.03 6.10 -0.16
N LEU A 79 3.06 7.38 -0.53
CA LEU A 79 2.66 7.82 -1.88
C LEU A 79 3.66 7.38 -2.97
N ILE A 80 4.96 7.37 -2.67
CA ILE A 80 5.99 6.78 -3.56
C ILE A 80 5.74 5.28 -3.73
N ARG A 81 5.40 4.56 -2.65
CA ARG A 81 5.01 3.15 -2.72
C ARG A 81 3.77 2.95 -3.59
N ALA A 82 2.76 3.80 -3.45
CA ALA A 82 1.57 3.77 -4.32
C ALA A 82 1.95 3.94 -5.80
N ALA A 83 2.93 4.81 -6.11
CA ALA A 83 3.45 4.97 -7.46
C ALA A 83 4.16 3.70 -7.98
N LEU A 84 4.98 3.04 -7.15
CA LEU A 84 5.63 1.77 -7.50
C LEU A 84 4.60 0.65 -7.76
N VAL A 85 3.59 0.54 -6.89
CA VAL A 85 2.49 -0.42 -7.03
C VAL A 85 1.68 -0.15 -8.31
N ALA A 86 1.46 1.12 -8.64
CA ALA A 86 0.79 1.49 -9.88
C ALA A 86 1.61 1.08 -11.12
N VAL A 87 2.93 1.32 -11.12
CA VAL A 87 3.81 0.85 -12.21
C VAL A 87 3.78 -0.68 -12.31
N LEU A 88 3.85 -1.39 -11.18
CA LEU A 88 3.72 -2.85 -11.12
C LEU A 88 2.43 -3.38 -11.75
N ALA A 89 1.31 -2.65 -11.60
CA ALA A 89 0.05 -3.07 -12.19
C ALA A 89 0.10 -3.17 -13.73
N GLY A 90 1.04 -2.48 -14.39
CA GLY A 90 1.28 -2.64 -15.83
C GLY A 90 1.64 -4.07 -16.22
N ALA A 91 2.29 -4.83 -15.34
CA ALA A 91 2.64 -6.22 -15.58
C ALA A 91 1.43 -7.16 -15.66
N VAL A 92 0.29 -6.80 -15.05
CA VAL A 92 -0.95 -7.62 -15.05
C VAL A 92 -1.49 -7.83 -16.46
N VAL A 93 -1.26 -6.85 -17.35
CA VAL A 93 -1.78 -6.83 -18.72
C VAL A 93 -0.67 -6.88 -19.77
N ALA A 94 0.58 -7.01 -19.34
CA ALA A 94 1.72 -7.14 -20.24
C ALA A 94 1.76 -8.57 -20.82
N ALA A 95 1.94 -8.68 -22.14
CA ALA A 95 2.01 -9.99 -22.80
C ALA A 95 3.25 -10.80 -22.39
N GLN A 96 4.36 -10.12 -22.09
CA GLN A 96 5.62 -10.69 -21.63
C GLN A 96 6.21 -9.76 -20.57
N PRO A 97 5.75 -9.85 -19.30
CA PRO A 97 6.21 -8.95 -18.26
C PRO A 97 7.72 -9.13 -18.03
N ALA A 98 8.45 -8.02 -17.91
CA ALA A 98 9.87 -8.03 -17.57
C ALA A 98 10.06 -8.53 -16.12
N THR A 99 10.19 -9.84 -15.93
CA THR A 99 10.12 -10.52 -14.62
C THR A 99 11.11 -9.96 -13.58
N TRP A 100 12.34 -9.64 -13.98
CA TRP A 100 13.30 -8.97 -13.10
C TRP A 100 12.89 -7.56 -12.68
N ALA A 101 12.25 -6.80 -13.59
CA ALA A 101 11.73 -5.47 -13.26
C ALA A 101 10.55 -5.57 -12.29
N VAL A 102 9.63 -6.52 -12.51
CA VAL A 102 8.52 -6.80 -11.59
C VAL A 102 9.05 -7.18 -10.20
N PHE A 103 10.00 -8.11 -10.14
CA PHE A 103 10.62 -8.53 -8.88
C PHE A 103 11.32 -7.37 -8.15
N ALA A 104 12.11 -6.56 -8.87
CA ALA A 104 12.82 -5.42 -8.30
C ALA A 104 11.86 -4.35 -7.78
N LEU A 105 10.82 -4.01 -8.54
CA LEU A 105 9.79 -3.06 -8.13
C LEU A 105 9.03 -3.55 -6.88
N ALA A 106 8.67 -4.84 -6.83
CA ALA A 106 7.97 -5.44 -5.70
C ALA A 106 8.84 -5.44 -4.43
N CYS A 107 10.11 -5.84 -4.55
CA CYS A 107 11.08 -5.77 -3.46
C CYS A 107 11.25 -4.33 -2.96
N THR A 108 11.33 -3.35 -3.86
CA THR A 108 11.50 -1.94 -3.51
C THR A 108 10.27 -1.41 -2.78
N ALA A 109 9.06 -1.70 -3.27
CA ALA A 109 7.82 -1.28 -2.63
C ALA A 109 7.66 -1.87 -1.22
N PHE A 110 8.05 -3.13 -1.04
CA PHE A 110 8.03 -3.82 0.25
C PHE A 110 9.11 -3.32 1.20
N ALA A 111 10.33 -3.02 0.72
CA ALA A 111 11.39 -2.48 1.56
C ALA A 111 11.04 -1.07 2.09
N LEU A 112 10.35 -0.26 1.28
CA LEU A 112 9.92 1.08 1.67
C LEU A 112 8.82 1.08 2.75
N ASP A 113 8.04 0.00 2.88
CA ASP A 113 7.00 -0.17 3.91
C ASP A 113 7.59 -0.18 5.34
N GLY A 114 8.81 -0.71 5.51
CA GLY A 114 9.49 -0.59 6.80
C GLY A 114 9.92 0.85 7.13
N LEU A 115 10.18 1.65 6.10
CA LEU A 115 10.80 2.97 6.22
C LEU A 115 9.78 4.05 6.60
N ASP A 116 8.57 4.05 6.05
CA ASP A 116 7.55 5.05 6.37
C ASP A 116 7.10 4.96 7.84
N GLY A 117 6.91 3.76 8.38
CA GLY A 117 6.58 3.52 9.77
C GLY A 117 7.70 3.96 10.72
N TRP A 118 8.97 3.74 10.35
CA TRP A 118 10.12 4.24 11.12
C TRP A 118 10.22 5.78 11.06
N LEU A 119 10.05 6.38 9.88
CA LEU A 119 10.05 7.84 9.71
C LEU A 119 8.91 8.51 10.46
N ALA A 120 7.71 7.94 10.43
CA ALA A 120 6.54 8.47 11.14
C ALA A 120 6.76 8.49 12.65
N ARG A 121 7.34 7.41 13.22
CA ARG A 121 7.70 7.34 14.64
C ARG A 121 8.81 8.33 15.00
N ARG A 122 9.84 8.44 14.16
CA ARG A 122 10.97 9.34 14.41
C ARG A 122 10.60 10.81 14.30
N SER A 123 9.68 11.16 13.40
CA SER A 123 9.24 12.55 13.20
C SER A 123 8.09 12.98 14.12
N GLY A 124 7.50 12.06 14.89
CA GLY A 124 6.35 12.35 15.74
C GLY A 124 5.06 12.68 14.99
N LEU A 125 5.00 12.42 13.67
CA LEU A 125 3.87 12.74 12.79
C LEU A 125 3.00 11.51 12.49
N THR A 126 2.71 10.71 13.52
CA THR A 126 1.84 9.54 13.41
C THR A 126 0.37 9.97 13.35
N SER A 127 -0.40 9.48 12.39
CA SER A 127 -1.82 9.83 12.24
C SER A 127 -2.68 8.63 11.86
N ALA A 128 -3.95 8.64 12.28
CA ALA A 128 -4.90 7.59 11.90
C ALA A 128 -5.14 7.53 10.39
N PHE A 129 -5.10 8.68 9.70
CA PHE A 129 -5.12 8.73 8.24
C PHE A 129 -3.90 8.01 7.64
N GLY A 130 -2.69 8.35 8.09
CA GLY A 130 -1.46 7.75 7.55
C GLY A 130 -1.43 6.23 7.74
N ALA A 131 -1.81 5.74 8.92
CA ALA A 131 -1.90 4.30 9.19
C ALA A 131 -2.94 3.57 8.30
N ARG A 132 -4.03 4.25 7.92
CA ARG A 132 -5.01 3.70 6.98
C ARG A 132 -4.49 3.73 5.55
N PHE A 133 -3.87 4.84 5.15
CA PHE A 133 -3.31 4.99 3.80
C PHE A 133 -2.24 3.93 3.52
N ASP A 134 -1.30 3.78 4.46
CA ASP A 134 -0.26 2.75 4.47
C ASP A 134 -0.83 1.34 4.27
N MET A 135 -1.77 0.96 5.14
CA MET A 135 -2.46 -0.33 5.09
C MET A 135 -3.24 -0.58 3.79
N GLU A 136 -3.79 0.45 3.13
CA GLU A 136 -4.44 0.28 1.81
C GLU A 136 -3.42 0.06 0.70
N ILE A 137 -2.26 0.71 0.75
CA ILE A 137 -1.19 0.52 -0.24
C ILE A 137 -0.55 -0.86 -0.12
N ASP A 138 -0.38 -1.38 1.11
CA ASP A 138 0.05 -2.77 1.34
C ASP A 138 -0.91 -3.79 0.71
N ALA A 139 -2.20 -3.61 0.93
CA ALA A 139 -3.20 -4.51 0.39
C ALA A 139 -3.29 -4.40 -1.13
N LEU A 140 -3.12 -3.19 -1.68
CA LEU A 140 -3.05 -2.99 -3.12
C LEU A 140 -1.83 -3.67 -3.72
N LEU A 141 -0.66 -3.58 -3.07
CA LEU A 141 0.55 -4.31 -3.46
C LEU A 141 0.25 -5.81 -3.50
N GLY A 142 -0.29 -6.39 -2.42
CA GLY A 142 -0.66 -7.79 -2.36
C GLY A 142 -1.61 -8.22 -3.50
N ALA A 143 -2.65 -7.41 -3.77
CA ALA A 143 -3.59 -7.68 -4.86
C ALA A 143 -2.95 -7.61 -6.24
N VAL A 144 -2.12 -6.61 -6.51
CA VAL A 144 -1.41 -6.50 -7.80
C VAL A 144 -0.46 -7.68 -7.99
N LEU A 145 0.33 -8.06 -6.98
CA LEU A 145 1.23 -9.22 -7.07
C LEU A 145 0.44 -10.52 -7.29
N ALA A 146 -0.69 -10.70 -6.61
CA ALA A 146 -1.56 -11.87 -6.80
C ALA A 146 -2.14 -11.92 -8.23
N LEU A 147 -2.56 -10.79 -8.80
CA LEU A 147 -3.04 -10.72 -10.18
C LEU A 147 -1.95 -11.05 -11.20
N ILE A 148 -0.74 -10.53 -11.01
CA ILE A 148 0.42 -10.85 -11.86
C ILE A 148 0.70 -12.36 -11.85
N LEU A 149 0.74 -12.96 -10.67
CA LEU A 149 0.96 -14.41 -10.50
C LEU A 149 -0.17 -15.26 -11.10
N LEU A 150 -1.42 -14.78 -11.01
CA LEU A 150 -2.55 -15.46 -11.63
C LEU A 150 -2.45 -15.45 -13.16
N THR A 151 -1.97 -14.35 -13.76
CA THR A 151 -1.78 -14.24 -15.21
C THR A 151 -0.58 -15.04 -15.72
N ASP A 152 0.42 -15.28 -14.87
CA ASP A 152 1.62 -16.06 -15.17
C ASP A 152 1.36 -17.57 -15.25
N GLY A 153 0.30 -18.07 -14.59
CA GLY A 153 -0.21 -19.44 -14.78
C GLY A 153 0.57 -20.56 -14.07
N HIS A 154 1.66 -20.26 -13.38
CA HIS A 154 2.42 -21.24 -12.60
C HIS A 154 1.81 -21.56 -11.21
N VAL A 155 0.86 -20.75 -10.74
CA VAL A 155 0.10 -20.94 -9.50
C VAL A 155 -1.40 -20.92 -9.77
N GLY A 156 -2.19 -21.52 -8.88
CA GLY A 156 -3.63 -21.58 -9.04
C GLY A 156 -4.36 -20.34 -8.48
N PRO A 157 -5.70 -20.35 -8.55
CA PRO A 157 -6.53 -19.23 -8.09
C PRO A 157 -6.45 -18.97 -6.59
N GLU A 158 -5.87 -19.89 -5.80
CA GLU A 158 -5.65 -19.71 -4.37
C GLU A 158 -4.80 -18.48 -4.04
N ILE A 159 -3.99 -18.00 -4.99
CA ILE A 159 -3.19 -16.78 -4.83
C ILE A 159 -4.06 -15.53 -4.60
N LEU A 160 -5.32 -15.56 -5.06
CA LEU A 160 -6.27 -14.48 -4.82
C LEU A 160 -6.61 -14.33 -3.33
N PHE A 161 -6.53 -15.41 -2.54
CA PHE A 161 -6.68 -15.27 -1.09
C PHE A 161 -5.59 -14.37 -0.51
N LEU A 162 -4.34 -14.51 -0.97
CA LEU A 162 -3.22 -13.69 -0.50
C LEU A 162 -3.40 -12.20 -0.82
N GLY A 163 -3.90 -11.89 -2.02
CA GLY A 163 -4.06 -10.50 -2.46
C GLY A 163 -5.37 -9.82 -2.02
N PHE A 164 -6.47 -10.58 -1.88
CA PHE A 164 -7.82 -9.99 -1.77
C PHE A 164 -8.50 -10.20 -0.42
N THR A 165 -7.87 -10.86 0.57
CA THR A 165 -8.51 -11.09 1.87
C THR A 165 -8.95 -9.79 2.56
N ARG A 166 -8.18 -8.71 2.45
CA ARG A 166 -8.59 -7.40 2.98
C ARG A 166 -9.88 -6.91 2.32
N TYR A 167 -9.95 -6.92 0.99
CA TYR A 167 -11.12 -6.44 0.26
C TYR A 167 -12.34 -7.32 0.56
N ALA A 168 -12.14 -8.64 0.69
CA ALA A 168 -13.17 -9.56 1.16
C ALA A 168 -13.66 -9.21 2.57
N PHE A 169 -12.77 -8.85 3.50
CA PHE A 169 -13.15 -8.39 4.84
C PHE A 169 -13.98 -7.11 4.80
N VAL A 170 -13.56 -6.12 4.00
CA VAL A 170 -14.29 -4.86 3.83
C VAL A 170 -15.70 -5.12 3.31
N VAL A 171 -15.83 -5.96 2.26
CA VAL A 171 -17.14 -6.35 1.71
C VAL A 171 -17.97 -7.10 2.76
N ALA A 172 -17.39 -8.08 3.46
CA ALA A 172 -18.09 -8.81 4.52
C ALA A 172 -18.59 -7.89 5.65
N SER A 173 -17.82 -6.85 5.99
CA SER A 173 -18.19 -5.85 7.00
C SER A 173 -19.36 -4.94 6.57
N LEU A 174 -19.73 -4.94 5.28
CA LEU A 174 -20.95 -4.29 4.81
C LEU A 174 -22.21 -5.06 5.23
N PHE A 175 -22.13 -6.39 5.25
CA PHE A 175 -23.25 -7.28 5.60
C PHE A 175 -23.29 -7.63 7.09
N LEU A 176 -22.13 -7.66 7.75
CA LEU A 176 -21.99 -7.97 9.17
C LEU A 176 -21.35 -6.78 9.90
N PRO A 177 -22.15 -5.80 10.39
CA PRO A 177 -21.64 -4.60 11.04
C PRO A 177 -20.74 -4.88 12.26
N LYS A 178 -20.92 -6.03 12.94
CA LYS A 178 -20.04 -6.49 14.03
C LYS A 178 -18.57 -6.60 13.59
N LEU A 179 -18.29 -6.81 12.31
CA LEU A 179 -16.92 -6.88 11.78
C LEU A 179 -16.24 -5.50 11.67
N ARG A 180 -16.98 -4.39 11.80
CA ARG A 180 -16.41 -3.04 11.76
C ARG A 180 -15.76 -2.61 13.08
N ALA A 181 -15.90 -3.42 14.14
CA ALA A 181 -15.30 -3.12 15.43
C ALA A 181 -13.77 -3.11 15.33
N ALA A 182 -13.13 -2.19 16.05
CA ALA A 182 -11.68 -2.11 16.11
C ALA A 182 -11.11 -3.40 16.71
N LEU A 183 -10.24 -4.07 15.94
CA LEU A 183 -9.47 -5.21 16.42
C LEU A 183 -8.23 -4.70 17.17
N PRO A 184 -7.87 -5.30 18.31
CA PRO A 184 -6.70 -4.92 19.09
C PRO A 184 -5.41 -5.13 18.28
N ASP A 185 -4.39 -4.32 18.55
CA ASP A 185 -3.07 -4.52 17.95
C ASP A 185 -2.60 -5.97 18.17
N SER A 186 -2.18 -6.62 17.09
CA SER A 186 -1.75 -8.02 17.13
C SER A 186 -0.48 -8.21 16.33
N LEU A 187 0.59 -8.63 17.01
CA LEU A 187 1.85 -8.98 16.37
C LEU A 187 1.67 -10.12 15.36
N ARG A 188 0.81 -11.11 15.66
CA ARG A 188 0.46 -12.19 14.74
C ARG A 188 0.03 -11.66 13.38
N ARG A 189 -0.88 -10.69 13.34
CA ARG A 189 -1.45 -10.15 12.09
C ARG A 189 -0.41 -9.38 11.29
N LYS A 190 0.42 -8.59 11.97
CA LYS A 190 1.54 -7.88 11.36
C LYS A 190 2.53 -8.87 10.74
N THR A 191 2.96 -9.88 11.49
CA THR A 191 3.87 -10.94 11.01
C THR A 191 3.29 -11.70 9.82
N ILE A 192 2.02 -12.09 9.88
CA ILE A 192 1.35 -12.84 8.81
C ILE A 192 1.23 -11.99 7.54
N CYS A 193 0.92 -10.70 7.64
CA CYS A 193 0.90 -9.77 6.50
C CYS A 193 2.27 -9.68 5.81
N VAL A 194 3.35 -9.53 6.60
CA VAL A 194 4.73 -9.50 6.10
C VAL A 194 5.09 -10.83 5.40
N ILE A 195 4.75 -11.97 6.01
CA ILE A 195 5.00 -13.30 5.42
C ILE A 195 4.26 -13.44 4.08
N GLN A 196 3.04 -12.92 3.97
CA GLN A 196 2.24 -13.04 2.75
C GLN A 196 2.81 -12.22 1.59
N ILE A 197 3.15 -10.96 1.84
CA ILE A 197 3.77 -10.13 0.80
C ILE A 197 5.13 -10.72 0.42
N ALA A 198 5.92 -11.18 1.39
CA ALA A 198 7.19 -11.86 1.12
C ALA A 198 7.01 -13.15 0.30
N ALA A 199 5.96 -13.94 0.58
CA ALA A 199 5.64 -15.14 -0.20
C ALA A 199 5.24 -14.80 -1.65
N LEU A 200 4.43 -13.76 -1.85
CA LEU A 200 4.08 -13.26 -3.19
C LEU A 200 5.33 -12.79 -3.96
N ILE A 201 6.22 -12.05 -3.30
CA ILE A 201 7.49 -11.60 -3.89
C ILE A 201 8.40 -12.78 -4.22
N ALA A 202 8.47 -13.78 -3.34
CA ALA A 202 9.22 -15.00 -3.60
C ALA A 202 8.65 -15.77 -4.79
N LEU A 203 7.34 -15.86 -4.94
CA LEU A 203 6.71 -16.50 -6.10
C LEU A 203 7.01 -15.75 -7.42
N ILE A 204 7.15 -14.42 -7.38
CA ILE A 204 7.52 -13.59 -8.53
C ILE A 204 9.01 -13.69 -8.88
N CYS A 205 9.85 -14.10 -7.93
CA CYS A 205 11.28 -14.21 -8.15
C CYS A 205 11.58 -15.17 -9.32
N PRO A 206 12.30 -14.73 -10.37
CA PRO A 206 12.62 -15.59 -11.52
C PRO A 206 13.45 -16.82 -11.18
N LEU A 207 14.06 -16.85 -9.98
CA LEU A 207 14.89 -17.95 -9.49
C LEU A 207 14.10 -18.98 -8.68
N THR A 208 12.80 -18.78 -8.46
CA THR A 208 11.98 -19.70 -7.66
C THR A 208 11.73 -21.00 -8.42
N PRO A 209 12.13 -22.16 -7.87
CA PRO A 209 11.91 -23.44 -8.52
C PRO A 209 10.42 -23.78 -8.61
N LEU A 210 9.97 -24.31 -9.76
CA LEU A 210 8.56 -24.67 -10.00
C LEU A 210 7.97 -25.59 -8.94
N TRP A 211 8.75 -26.55 -8.44
CA TRP A 211 8.30 -27.51 -7.41
C TRP A 211 7.97 -26.83 -6.07
N LEU A 212 8.51 -25.63 -5.81
CA LEU A 212 8.29 -24.87 -4.58
C LEU A 212 7.06 -23.95 -4.66
N MET A 213 6.64 -23.57 -5.87
CA MET A 213 5.59 -22.55 -6.06
C MET A 213 4.25 -22.97 -5.45
N ALA A 214 3.78 -24.19 -5.73
CA ALA A 214 2.52 -24.67 -5.18
C ALA A 214 2.54 -24.85 -3.64
N PRO A 215 3.53 -25.51 -3.02
CA PRO A 215 3.64 -25.57 -1.57
C PRO A 215 3.70 -24.20 -0.90
N LEU A 216 4.44 -23.26 -1.48
CA LEU A 216 4.58 -21.90 -0.95
C LEU A 216 3.26 -21.12 -1.03
N SER A 217 2.56 -21.20 -2.17
CA SER A 217 1.24 -20.60 -2.40
C SER A 217 0.21 -21.10 -1.38
N TRP A 218 0.03 -22.43 -1.30
CA TRP A 218 -0.93 -23.05 -0.37
C TRP A 218 -0.57 -22.83 1.10
N GLY A 219 0.72 -22.90 1.45
CA GLY A 219 1.19 -22.66 2.81
C GLY A 219 0.88 -21.24 3.28
N ALA A 220 1.19 -20.25 2.44
CA ALA A 220 0.89 -18.84 2.73
C ALA A 220 -0.63 -18.60 2.81
N ALA A 221 -1.41 -19.16 1.87
CA ALA A 221 -2.86 -19.02 1.84
C ALA A 221 -3.52 -19.65 3.07
N GLY A 222 -3.09 -20.85 3.48
CA GLY A 222 -3.57 -21.52 4.68
C GLY A 222 -3.28 -20.71 5.95
N LEU A 223 -2.08 -20.14 6.06
CA LEU A 223 -1.71 -19.26 7.18
C LEU A 223 -2.59 -18.01 7.24
N LEU A 224 -2.89 -17.40 6.09
CA LEU A 224 -3.79 -16.25 5.98
C LEU A 224 -5.20 -16.60 6.44
N LEU A 225 -5.76 -17.67 5.87
CA LEU A 225 -7.12 -18.10 6.16
C LEU A 225 -7.28 -18.48 7.64
N TRP A 226 -6.26 -19.10 8.25
CA TRP A 226 -6.26 -19.39 9.68
C TRP A 226 -6.28 -18.11 10.53
N SER A 227 -5.45 -17.12 10.19
CA SER A 227 -5.44 -15.82 10.87
C SER A 227 -6.79 -15.12 10.74
N PHE A 228 -7.35 -15.10 9.53
CA PHE A 228 -8.63 -14.49 9.21
C PHE A 228 -9.80 -15.16 9.95
N ALA A 229 -9.84 -16.49 9.96
CA ALA A 229 -10.86 -17.25 10.69
C ALA A 229 -10.78 -16.99 12.20
N SER A 230 -9.57 -16.85 12.73
CA SER A 230 -9.35 -16.52 14.15
C SER A 230 -9.87 -15.13 14.50
N ASP A 231 -9.58 -14.12 13.68
CA ASP A 231 -10.07 -12.74 13.85
C ASP A 231 -11.61 -12.67 13.75
N THR A 232 -12.19 -13.38 12.77
CA THR A 232 -13.63 -13.42 12.55
C THR A 232 -14.37 -14.07 13.72
N ARG A 233 -13.87 -15.20 14.24
CA ARG A 233 -14.45 -15.86 15.41
C ARG A 233 -14.42 -14.96 16.65
N TRP A 234 -13.32 -14.24 16.84
CA TRP A 234 -13.19 -13.32 17.97
C TRP A 234 -14.18 -12.14 17.87
N LEU A 235 -14.40 -11.59 16.66
CA LEU A 235 -15.38 -10.53 16.44
C LEU A 235 -16.83 -11.00 16.62
N LEU A 236 -17.16 -12.20 16.15
CA LEU A 236 -18.50 -12.77 16.28
C LEU A 236 -18.84 -13.21 17.71
N GLY A 237 -17.82 -13.57 18.50
CA GLY A 237 -17.97 -13.92 19.92
C GLY A 237 -18.13 -12.73 20.86
N ARG A 238 -18.02 -11.49 20.35
CA ARG A 238 -18.30 -10.29 21.15
C ARG A 238 -19.82 -10.07 21.27
N PRO A 239 -20.33 -9.82 22.49
CA PRO A 239 -21.74 -9.49 22.71
C PRO A 239 -22.17 -8.29 21.86
#